data_AF-A0A8T5SBM6-F1
#
_entry.id   AF-A0A8T5SBM6-F1
#
_cell.length_a   1.000
_cell.length_b   1.000
_cell.length_c   1.000
_cell.angle_alpha   90.00
_cell.angle_beta   90.00
_cell.angle_gamma   90.00
#
_symmetry.space_group_name_H-M   'P 1'
#
loop_
_entity.id
_entity.type
_entity.pdbx_description
1 polymer ?
#
loop_
_entity_poly.entity_id
_entity_poly.type
_entity_poly.pdbx_seq_one_letter_code
_entity_poly.pdbx_strand_id
1 'polypeptide(L)'
;QGGFLFTTDWALQNILEKIFPEFVKYNQRPTGDDCVAVQVVDKTNKFLEGLFKAEEEPIWWLESSSYPIQILDKEKVKVLVTSKEMEQKYGEAPIVITFDFGDGGIVLHMTSHYYLQRAELRTDRHKKTAKDYVQAEMAFTDEEAEEMEKDLEGLSLGEAESAYSTTQFISNVIVEQQKKVKKRKKEKKEK
;
A
#
# COMPACT_ATOMS: atom_id res chain seq x y z
N GLN A 1 7.93 22.78 7.96
CA GLN A 1 6.60 23.02 7.36
C GLN A 1 5.95 21.68 7.07
N GLY A 2 4.64 21.55 7.19
CA GLY A 2 3.95 20.29 6.88
C GLY A 2 3.92 19.98 5.39
N GLY A 3 3.93 18.69 5.04
CA GLY A 3 3.88 18.17 3.67
C GLY A 3 3.49 16.70 3.64
N PHE A 4 3.76 16.02 2.54
CA PHE A 4 3.55 14.58 2.40
C PHE A 4 4.81 13.93 1.85
N LEU A 5 5.32 12.95 2.59
CA LEU A 5 6.43 12.13 2.16
C LEU A 5 5.92 10.71 1.95
N PHE A 6 5.88 10.29 0.69
CA PHE A 6 5.64 8.91 0.32
C PHE A 6 6.95 8.27 -0.10
N THR A 7 7.26 7.12 0.50
CA THR A 7 8.51 6.40 0.23
C THR A 7 8.24 4.91 0.18
N THR A 8 9.13 4.18 -0.48
CA THR A 8 9.07 2.72 -0.53
C THR A 8 10.44 2.14 -0.32
N ASP A 9 10.44 0.95 0.25
CA ASP A 9 11.56 0.02 0.30
C ASP A 9 12.89 0.60 0.78
N TRP A 10 13.96 0.60 -0.04
CA TRP A 10 15.30 1.09 0.34
C TRP A 10 15.34 2.52 0.87
N ALA A 11 14.30 3.32 0.63
CA ALA A 11 14.14 4.61 1.28
C ALA A 11 14.05 4.49 2.82
N LEU A 12 13.71 3.34 3.38
CA LEU A 12 13.71 3.08 4.82
C LEU A 12 15.06 3.45 5.43
N GLN A 13 16.12 2.81 4.95
CA GLN A 13 17.48 3.05 5.44
C GLN A 13 18.06 4.35 4.89
N ASN A 14 17.76 4.69 3.64
CA ASN A 14 18.44 5.78 2.96
C ASN A 14 17.84 7.16 3.24
N ILE A 15 16.57 7.22 3.65
CA ILE A 15 15.81 8.45 3.89
C ILE A 15 15.21 8.44 5.29
N LEU A 16 14.37 7.44 5.63
CA LEU A 16 13.59 7.47 6.86
C LEU A 16 14.46 7.38 8.11
N GLU A 17 15.41 6.45 8.17
CA GLU A 17 16.34 6.33 9.31
C GLU A 17 17.17 7.60 9.51
N LYS A 18 17.54 8.29 8.43
CA LYS A 18 18.36 9.50 8.53
C LYS A 18 17.57 10.71 9.02
N ILE A 19 16.29 10.81 8.66
CA ILE A 19 15.44 11.96 9.00
C ILE A 19 14.64 11.70 10.29
N PHE A 20 14.28 10.45 10.57
CA PHE A 20 13.43 10.00 11.68
C PHE A 20 14.06 8.81 12.44
N PRO A 21 15.30 8.93 12.96
CA PRO A 21 16.07 7.81 13.51
C PRO A 21 15.40 7.09 14.68
N GLU A 22 14.54 7.79 15.44
CA GLU A 22 13.84 7.24 16.61
C GLU A 22 12.49 6.60 16.26
N PHE A 23 12.04 6.68 15.00
CA PHE A 23 10.70 6.23 14.62
C PHE A 23 10.73 4.81 14.07
N VAL A 24 11.63 4.57 13.12
CA VAL A 24 11.73 3.30 12.39
C VAL A 24 13.17 3.03 11.98
N LYS A 25 13.47 1.75 11.74
CA LYS A 25 14.72 1.32 11.12
C LYS A 25 14.54 0.04 10.30
N TYR A 26 15.46 -0.21 9.39
CA TYR A 26 15.65 -1.50 8.76
C TYR A 26 16.23 -2.49 9.79
N ASN A 27 15.66 -3.69 9.83
CA ASN A 27 16.10 -4.76 10.72
C ASN A 27 17.43 -5.44 10.29
N GLN A 28 18.07 -4.95 9.21
CA GLN A 28 19.32 -5.49 8.64
C GLN A 28 19.21 -6.92 8.09
N ARG A 29 17.98 -7.40 7.84
CA ARG A 29 17.71 -8.71 7.24
C ARG A 29 16.84 -8.53 5.99
N PRO A 30 17.43 -8.61 4.77
CA PRO A 30 16.69 -8.35 3.55
C PRO A 30 15.72 -9.49 3.23
N THR A 31 14.69 -9.21 2.44
CA THR A 31 13.79 -10.23 1.88
C THR A 31 14.41 -10.95 0.68
N GLY A 32 13.88 -12.13 0.34
CA GLY A 32 14.07 -12.72 -1.00
C GLY A 32 13.03 -12.22 -1.99
N ASP A 33 13.11 -12.67 -3.25
CA ASP A 33 11.97 -12.61 -4.19
C ASP A 33 10.89 -13.56 -3.67
N ASP A 34 9.83 -13.01 -3.10
CA ASP A 34 8.82 -13.77 -2.36
C ASP A 34 7.49 -13.02 -2.37
N CYS A 35 6.44 -13.70 -1.95
CA CYS A 35 5.12 -13.13 -1.79
C CYS A 35 4.57 -13.51 -0.41
N VAL A 36 3.97 -12.55 0.28
CA VAL A 36 3.43 -12.76 1.63
C VAL A 36 1.96 -12.34 1.69
N ALA A 37 1.15 -13.13 2.40
CA ALA A 37 -0.23 -12.74 2.68
C ALA A 37 -0.25 -11.56 3.67
N VAL A 38 -1.08 -10.55 3.40
CA VAL A 38 -1.16 -9.33 4.22
C VAL A 38 -2.56 -9.11 4.78
N GLN A 39 -2.63 -8.28 5.83
CA GLN A 39 -3.86 -7.93 6.53
C GLN A 39 -3.91 -6.41 6.74
N VAL A 40 -5.04 -5.80 6.36
CA VAL A 40 -5.31 -4.38 6.64
C VAL A 40 -5.71 -4.22 8.10
N VAL A 41 -4.89 -3.48 8.86
CA VAL A 41 -5.10 -3.22 10.29
C VAL A 41 -6.06 -2.06 10.50
N ASP A 42 -5.86 -0.95 9.77
CA ASP A 42 -6.73 0.21 9.82
C ASP A 42 -7.57 0.32 8.54
N LYS A 43 -8.71 -0.36 8.53
CA LYS A 43 -9.67 -0.34 7.41
C LYS A 43 -10.36 1.02 7.22
N THR A 44 -10.25 1.92 8.18
CA THR A 44 -10.85 3.26 8.11
C THR A 44 -9.90 4.29 7.52
N ASN A 45 -8.64 3.92 7.30
CA ASN A 45 -7.62 4.82 6.81
C ASN A 45 -7.91 5.26 5.36
N LYS A 46 -7.98 6.56 5.14
CA LYS A 46 -8.32 7.15 3.85
C LYS A 46 -7.29 6.91 2.74
N PHE A 47 -6.05 6.56 3.08
CA PHE A 47 -5.08 6.14 2.07
C PHE A 47 -5.38 4.75 1.50
N LEU A 48 -5.99 3.87 2.30
CA LEU A 48 -6.30 2.48 1.91
C LEU A 48 -7.74 2.28 1.44
N GLU A 49 -8.53 3.34 1.35
CA GLU A 49 -9.94 3.28 0.96
C GLU A 49 -10.08 2.74 -0.48
N GLY A 50 -10.74 1.59 -0.61
CA GLY A 50 -10.95 0.91 -1.89
C GLY A 50 -9.76 0.12 -2.43
N LEU A 51 -8.67 -0.03 -1.67
CA LEU A 51 -7.51 -0.85 -2.09
C LEU A 51 -7.69 -2.34 -1.80
N PHE A 52 -8.38 -2.66 -0.72
CA PHE A 52 -8.55 -4.03 -0.24
C PHE A 52 -10.00 -4.20 0.22
N LYS A 53 -10.71 -5.22 -0.27
CA LYS A 53 -12.02 -5.58 0.28
C LYS A 53 -11.86 -6.45 1.52
N ALA A 54 -12.87 -6.40 2.39
CA ALA A 54 -12.80 -6.98 3.73
C ALA A 54 -12.68 -8.52 3.75
N GLU A 55 -13.06 -9.18 2.66
CA GLU A 55 -13.10 -10.64 2.49
C GLU A 55 -11.91 -11.17 1.69
N GLU A 56 -11.00 -10.29 1.25
CA GLU A 56 -9.87 -10.65 0.42
C GLU A 56 -8.67 -11.11 1.26
N GLU A 57 -7.88 -12.01 0.69
CA GLU A 57 -6.57 -12.44 1.19
C GLU A 57 -5.47 -11.81 0.33
N PRO A 58 -5.24 -10.48 0.44
CA PRO A 58 -4.29 -9.80 -0.42
C PRO A 58 -2.89 -10.34 -0.23
N ILE A 59 -2.14 -10.37 -1.32
CA ILE A 59 -0.75 -10.79 -1.35
C ILE A 59 0.11 -9.59 -1.68
N TRP A 60 1.24 -9.50 -1.00
CA TRP A 60 2.22 -8.47 -1.23
C TRP A 60 3.51 -9.08 -1.74
N TRP A 61 3.96 -8.61 -2.89
CA TRP A 61 5.22 -9.03 -3.47
C TRP A 61 6.38 -8.32 -2.79
N LEU A 62 7.40 -9.10 -2.44
CA LEU A 62 8.67 -8.66 -1.89
C LEU A 62 9.73 -8.84 -2.96
N GLU A 63 10.40 -7.75 -3.32
CA GLU A 63 11.54 -7.85 -4.21
C GLU A 63 12.72 -8.53 -3.50
N SER A 64 13.62 -9.12 -4.29
CA SER A 64 14.94 -9.48 -3.78
C SER A 64 15.60 -8.27 -3.12
N SER A 65 15.86 -8.38 -1.83
CA SER A 65 16.45 -7.34 -0.99
C SER A 65 15.54 -6.17 -0.58
N SER A 66 14.23 -6.38 -0.43
CA SER A 66 13.38 -5.39 0.25
C SER A 66 13.70 -5.29 1.74
N TYR A 67 13.43 -4.10 2.33
CA TYR A 67 13.82 -3.78 3.71
C TYR A 67 12.62 -3.88 4.69
N PRO A 68 12.59 -4.89 5.58
CA PRO A 68 11.55 -5.01 6.60
C PRO A 68 11.61 -3.87 7.62
N ILE A 69 10.44 -3.38 8.01
CA ILE A 69 10.29 -2.17 8.84
C ILE A 69 10.23 -2.55 10.32
N GLN A 70 11.30 -2.25 11.05
CA GLN A 70 11.28 -2.29 12.51
C GLN A 70 10.77 -0.95 13.06
N ILE A 71 9.73 -1.02 13.89
CA ILE A 71 9.15 0.15 14.56
C ILE A 71 9.85 0.37 15.90
N LEU A 72 10.39 1.58 16.10
CA LEU A 72 11.07 1.99 17.32
C LEU A 72 10.14 2.79 18.24
N ASP A 73 9.34 3.69 17.69
CA ASP A 73 8.34 4.47 18.42
C ASP A 73 6.93 3.98 18.10
N LYS A 74 6.43 3.06 18.94
CA LYS A 74 5.10 2.44 18.79
C LYS A 74 3.94 3.39 19.09
N GLU A 75 4.20 4.52 19.76
CA GLU A 75 3.16 5.51 20.05
C GLU A 75 2.90 6.41 18.85
N LYS A 76 3.97 6.76 18.12
CA LYS A 76 3.87 7.66 16.96
C LYS A 76 3.64 6.93 15.64
N VAL A 77 4.21 5.74 15.46
CA VAL A 77 4.13 4.99 14.20
C VAL A 77 2.92 4.07 14.20
N LYS A 78 2.05 4.26 13.20
CA LYS A 78 0.85 3.44 12.99
C LYS A 78 1.09 2.45 11.87
N VAL A 79 0.76 1.19 12.10
CA VAL A 79 0.75 0.14 11.07
C VAL A 79 -0.61 0.18 10.38
N LEU A 80 -0.60 0.31 9.06
CA LEU A 80 -1.81 0.27 8.22
C LEU A 80 -2.03 -1.12 7.63
N VAL A 81 -0.94 -1.78 7.21
CA VAL A 81 -0.95 -3.15 6.67
C VAL A 81 0.15 -3.96 7.36
N THR A 82 -0.17 -5.18 7.75
CA THR A 82 0.74 -6.12 8.43
C THR A 82 0.75 -7.48 7.75
N SER A 83 1.73 -8.32 8.06
CA SER A 83 1.80 -9.70 7.59
C SER A 83 2.46 -10.60 8.62
N LYS A 84 1.72 -11.65 9.02
CA LYS A 84 2.28 -12.73 9.86
C LYS A 84 3.35 -13.54 9.13
N GLU A 85 3.18 -13.76 7.82
CA GLU A 85 4.17 -14.48 7.01
C GLU A 85 5.47 -13.69 6.92
N MET A 86 5.39 -12.37 6.73
CA MET A 86 6.55 -11.48 6.75
C MET A 86 7.30 -11.55 8.09
N GLU A 87 6.58 -11.51 9.21
CA GLU A 87 7.17 -11.61 10.55
C GLU A 87 7.91 -12.94 10.74
N GLN A 88 7.26 -14.05 10.37
CA GLN A 88 7.83 -15.39 10.52
C GLN A 88 9.07 -15.60 9.64
N LYS A 89 9.02 -15.15 8.38
CA LYS A 89 10.10 -15.35 7.42
C LYS A 89 11.25 -14.36 7.64
N TYR A 90 10.94 -13.08 7.88
CA TYR A 90 11.90 -11.97 7.81
C TYR A 90 12.06 -11.18 9.11
N GLY A 91 11.24 -11.45 10.13
CA GLY A 91 11.40 -10.93 11.49
C GLY A 91 10.59 -9.69 11.83
N GLU A 92 9.97 -9.02 10.85
CA GLU A 92 9.16 -7.82 11.08
C GLU A 92 7.81 -7.94 10.38
N ALA A 93 6.72 -7.68 11.10
CA ALA A 93 5.36 -7.77 10.59
C ALA A 93 4.85 -6.56 9.75
N PRO A 94 5.31 -5.31 9.96
CA PRO A 94 4.75 -4.17 9.23
C PRO A 94 5.08 -4.20 7.74
N ILE A 95 4.06 -3.96 6.90
CA ILE A 95 4.20 -3.80 5.44
C ILE A 95 4.00 -2.35 5.04
N VAL A 96 2.96 -1.69 5.58
CA VAL A 96 2.67 -0.27 5.35
C VAL A 96 2.51 0.44 6.68
N ILE A 97 3.22 1.55 6.84
CA ILE A 97 3.16 2.39 8.05
C ILE A 97 2.91 3.85 7.71
N THR A 98 2.38 4.57 8.69
CA THR A 98 2.26 6.03 8.63
C THR A 98 2.52 6.67 9.97
N PHE A 99 3.02 7.91 9.96
CA PHE A 99 3.11 8.76 11.14
C PHE A 99 3.02 10.24 10.75
N ASP A 100 2.51 11.04 11.69
CA ASP A 100 2.52 12.49 11.55
C ASP A 100 3.87 13.07 12.01
N PHE A 101 4.32 14.16 11.38
CA PHE A 101 5.54 14.86 11.77
C PHE A 101 5.43 16.37 11.59
N GLY A 102 5.93 17.11 12.59
CA GLY A 102 5.95 18.58 12.60
C GLY A 102 4.55 19.20 12.46
N ASP A 103 4.46 20.26 11.68
CA ASP A 103 3.23 21.06 11.47
C ASP A 103 2.25 20.37 10.50
N GLY A 104 1.75 19.19 10.91
CA GLY A 104 0.76 18.40 10.20
C GLY A 104 1.28 17.69 8.95
N GLY A 105 2.58 17.42 8.85
CA GLY A 105 3.16 16.58 7.81
C GLY A 105 2.80 15.10 8.02
N ILE A 106 2.64 14.35 6.94
CA ILE A 106 2.46 12.89 6.99
C ILE A 106 3.64 12.22 6.30
N VAL A 107 4.15 11.17 6.92
CA VAL A 107 5.01 10.19 6.30
C VAL A 107 4.22 8.90 6.08
N LEU A 108 4.31 8.34 4.87
CA LEU A 108 3.75 7.06 4.48
C LEU A 108 4.87 6.23 3.85
N HIS A 109 5.06 5.02 4.35
CA HIS A 109 6.14 4.15 3.91
C HIS A 109 5.65 2.70 3.75
N MET A 110 6.20 2.02 2.75
CA MET A 110 5.82 0.65 2.39
C MET A 110 7.07 -0.19 2.11
N THR A 111 7.10 -1.44 2.57
CA THR A 111 8.14 -2.41 2.18
C THR A 111 7.92 -2.86 0.72
N SER A 112 8.99 -3.13 -0.02
CA SER A 112 8.98 -3.46 -1.46
C SER A 112 8.56 -2.32 -2.39
N HIS A 113 8.92 -2.43 -3.67
CA HIS A 113 8.67 -1.41 -4.67
C HIS A 113 7.20 -1.42 -5.12
N TYR A 114 6.49 -0.31 -4.83
CA TYR A 114 5.06 -0.18 -5.11
C TYR A 114 4.68 -0.26 -6.60
N TYR A 115 5.59 0.09 -7.52
CA TYR A 115 5.30 0.06 -8.96
C TYR A 115 5.56 -1.31 -9.63
N LEU A 116 6.14 -2.27 -8.89
CA LEU A 116 6.52 -3.60 -9.38
C LEU A 116 5.67 -4.69 -8.72
N GLN A 117 4.41 -4.40 -8.37
CA GLN A 117 3.55 -5.40 -7.73
C GLN A 117 3.27 -6.57 -8.70
N ARG A 118 3.98 -7.68 -8.48
CA ARG A 118 3.70 -8.97 -9.14
C ARG A 118 2.51 -9.62 -8.46
N ALA A 119 1.56 -10.08 -9.25
CA ALA A 119 0.47 -10.90 -8.75
C ALA A 119 0.98 -12.34 -8.58
N GLU A 120 1.00 -12.85 -7.35
CA GLU A 120 1.10 -14.29 -7.13
C GLU A 120 -0.29 -14.91 -7.11
N LEU A 121 -0.53 -15.84 -8.04
CA LEU A 121 -1.82 -16.49 -8.20
C LEU A 121 -1.99 -17.66 -7.23
N ARG A 122 -1.98 -17.35 -5.92
CA ARG A 122 -2.00 -18.33 -4.83
C ARG A 122 -3.37 -18.99 -4.64
N THR A 123 -4.45 -18.23 -4.79
CA THR A 123 -5.83 -18.70 -4.61
C THR A 123 -6.53 -18.93 -5.95
N ASP A 124 -7.59 -19.72 -5.97
CA ASP A 124 -8.41 -19.90 -7.17
C ASP A 124 -9.07 -18.59 -7.63
N ARG A 125 -9.32 -17.65 -6.70
CA ARG A 125 -9.77 -16.28 -7.02
C ARG A 125 -8.74 -15.56 -7.87
N HIS A 126 -7.46 -15.60 -7.49
CA HIS A 126 -6.41 -14.87 -8.23
C HIS A 126 -6.26 -15.36 -9.67
N LYS A 127 -6.49 -16.67 -9.90
CA LYS A 127 -6.41 -17.30 -11.22
C LYS A 127 -7.62 -17.05 -12.12
N LYS A 128 -8.68 -16.43 -11.61
CA LYS A 128 -9.82 -15.99 -12.43
C LYS A 128 -9.38 -14.98 -13.47
N THR A 129 -10.24 -14.67 -14.42
CA THR A 129 -9.93 -13.75 -15.50
C THR A 129 -10.00 -12.29 -15.04
N ALA A 130 -9.30 -11.39 -15.72
CA ALA A 130 -9.49 -9.96 -15.51
C ALA A 130 -10.93 -9.49 -15.83
N LYS A 131 -11.68 -10.21 -16.68
CA LYS A 131 -13.12 -9.98 -16.89
C LYS A 131 -13.92 -10.19 -15.61
N ASP A 132 -13.65 -11.29 -14.89
CA ASP A 132 -14.29 -11.57 -13.60
C ASP A 132 -14.03 -10.45 -12.58
N TYR A 133 -12.85 -9.83 -12.63
CA TYR A 133 -12.51 -8.67 -11.79
C TYR A 133 -13.39 -7.46 -12.14
N VAL A 134 -13.39 -7.01 -13.40
CA VAL A 134 -14.09 -5.76 -13.77
C VAL A 134 -15.60 -5.84 -13.55
N GLN A 135 -16.21 -7.01 -13.77
CA GLN A 135 -17.64 -7.23 -13.50
C GLN A 135 -17.96 -7.17 -12.00
N ALA A 136 -17.17 -7.85 -11.15
CA ALA A 136 -17.43 -7.92 -9.71
C ALA A 136 -17.03 -6.65 -8.95
N GLU A 137 -16.01 -5.95 -9.43
CA GLU A 137 -15.26 -4.96 -8.65
C GLU A 137 -15.42 -3.55 -9.18
N MET A 138 -15.51 -3.39 -10.51
CA MET A 138 -15.56 -2.08 -11.16
C MET A 138 -16.97 -1.69 -11.62
N ALA A 139 -17.97 -2.54 -11.36
CA ALA A 139 -19.38 -2.34 -11.71
C ALA A 139 -19.64 -2.14 -13.22
N PHE A 140 -18.80 -2.76 -14.06
CA PHE A 140 -19.00 -2.81 -15.51
C PHE A 140 -20.20 -3.71 -15.83
N THR A 141 -20.98 -3.32 -16.83
CA THR A 141 -22.02 -4.18 -17.39
C THR A 141 -21.40 -5.35 -18.15
N ASP A 142 -22.19 -6.40 -18.41
CA ASP A 142 -21.74 -7.54 -19.20
C ASP A 142 -21.27 -7.12 -20.60
N GLU A 143 -21.96 -6.16 -21.22
CA GLU A 143 -21.60 -5.61 -22.54
C GLU A 143 -20.24 -4.88 -22.48
N GLU A 144 -20.02 -4.00 -21.50
CA GLU A 144 -18.74 -3.29 -21.35
C GLU A 144 -17.58 -4.24 -21.02
N ALA A 145 -17.84 -5.27 -20.21
CA ALA A 145 -16.85 -6.28 -19.87
C ALA A 145 -16.50 -7.18 -21.08
N GLU A 146 -17.48 -7.51 -21.93
CA GLU A 146 -17.26 -8.24 -23.19
C GLU A 146 -16.49 -7.42 -24.23
N GLU A 147 -16.76 -6.12 -24.34
CA GLU A 147 -15.98 -5.23 -25.21
C GLU A 147 -14.51 -5.19 -24.80
N MET A 148 -14.23 -5.15 -23.49
CA MET A 148 -12.88 -5.13 -22.95
C MET A 148 -12.21 -6.51 -22.91
N GLU A 149 -12.95 -7.60 -23.07
CA GLU A 149 -12.42 -8.97 -22.92
C GLU A 149 -11.24 -9.25 -23.85
N LYS A 150 -11.29 -8.72 -25.09
CA LYS A 150 -10.19 -8.84 -26.06
C LYS A 150 -8.93 -8.09 -25.63
N ASP A 151 -9.10 -6.92 -25.00
CA ASP A 151 -7.98 -6.10 -24.52
C ASP A 151 -7.38 -6.67 -23.21
N LEU A 152 -8.17 -7.45 -22.47
CA LEU A 152 -7.79 -8.11 -21.23
C LEU A 152 -7.37 -9.58 -21.42
N GLU A 153 -7.30 -10.07 -22.65
CA GLU A 153 -6.98 -11.48 -22.96
C GLU A 153 -5.60 -11.85 -22.39
N GLY A 154 -5.56 -12.94 -21.61
CA GLY A 154 -4.34 -13.42 -20.97
C GLY A 154 -3.99 -12.76 -19.63
N LEU A 155 -4.75 -11.75 -19.18
CA LEU A 155 -4.60 -11.17 -17.84
C LEU A 155 -5.46 -11.89 -16.81
N SER A 156 -4.85 -12.18 -15.67
CA SER A 156 -5.54 -12.73 -14.50
C SER A 156 -6.20 -11.63 -13.66
N LEU A 157 -7.17 -12.04 -12.84
CA LEU A 157 -7.84 -11.20 -11.85
C LEU A 157 -6.82 -10.54 -10.91
N GLY A 158 -5.82 -11.31 -10.44
CA GLY A 158 -4.79 -10.78 -9.55
C GLY A 158 -3.94 -9.68 -10.20
N GLU A 159 -3.67 -9.79 -11.50
CA GLU A 159 -2.94 -8.75 -12.25
C GLU A 159 -3.78 -7.47 -12.41
N ALA A 160 -5.07 -7.62 -12.72
CA ALA A 160 -6.00 -6.48 -12.82
C ALA A 160 -6.18 -5.78 -11.46
N GLU A 161 -6.34 -6.54 -10.38
CA GLU A 161 -6.45 -6.06 -9.00
C GLU A 161 -5.20 -5.27 -8.57
N SER A 162 -4.00 -5.77 -8.89
CA SER A 162 -2.73 -5.09 -8.63
C SER A 162 -2.66 -3.71 -9.31
N ALA A 163 -3.05 -3.63 -10.59
CA ALA A 163 -3.04 -2.38 -11.34
C ALA A 163 -4.09 -1.37 -10.83
N TYR A 164 -5.29 -1.85 -10.51
CA TYR A 164 -6.37 -1.02 -9.97
C TYR A 164 -6.02 -0.45 -8.60
N SER A 165 -5.55 -1.29 -7.67
CA SER A 165 -5.20 -0.86 -6.31
C SER A 165 -4.10 0.22 -6.32
N THR A 166 -3.12 0.09 -7.23
CA THR A 166 -2.10 1.13 -7.48
C THR A 166 -2.73 2.47 -7.86
N THR A 167 -3.67 2.46 -8.81
CA THR A 167 -4.34 3.67 -9.33
C THR A 167 -5.24 4.32 -8.26
N GLN A 168 -5.99 3.50 -7.53
CA GLN A 168 -6.88 3.95 -6.45
C GLN A 168 -6.08 4.61 -5.32
N PHE A 169 -4.94 4.05 -4.96
CA PHE A 169 -4.05 4.61 -3.94
C PHE A 169 -3.54 6.01 -4.29
N ILE A 170 -3.04 6.20 -5.52
CA ILE A 170 -2.56 7.51 -5.96
C ILE A 170 -3.70 8.53 -5.93
N SER A 171 -4.90 8.12 -6.34
CA SER A 171 -6.10 8.95 -6.26
C SER A 171 -6.42 9.36 -4.81
N ASN A 172 -6.38 8.41 -3.87
CA ASN A 172 -6.57 8.67 -2.44
C ASN A 172 -5.53 9.67 -1.90
N VAL A 173 -4.25 9.50 -2.26
CA VAL A 173 -3.17 10.41 -1.87
C VAL A 173 -3.47 11.83 -2.34
N ILE A 174 -3.84 12.02 -3.60
CA ILE A 174 -4.14 13.34 -4.17
C ILE A 174 -5.31 13.99 -3.40
N VAL A 175 -6.40 13.25 -3.19
CA VAL A 175 -7.59 13.75 -2.50
C VAL A 175 -7.29 14.15 -1.06
N GLU A 176 -6.58 13.30 -0.30
CA GLU A 176 -6.24 13.58 1.09
C GLU A 176 -5.29 14.77 1.23
N GLN A 177 -4.32 14.92 0.31
CA GLN A 177 -3.47 16.11 0.28
C GLN A 177 -4.28 17.39 0.02
N GLN A 178 -5.20 17.37 -0.94
CA GLN A 178 -6.04 18.52 -1.23
C GLN A 178 -6.93 18.91 -0.04
N LYS A 179 -7.52 17.93 0.67
CA LYS A 179 -8.30 18.20 1.89
C LYS A 179 -7.46 18.87 2.97
N LYS A 180 -6.24 18.39 3.21
CA LYS A 180 -5.32 18.99 4.19
C LYS A 180 -4.90 20.40 3.81
N VAL A 181 -4.58 20.65 2.53
CA VAL A 181 -4.25 21.99 2.03
C VAL A 181 -5.42 22.95 2.25
N LYS A 182 -6.66 22.53 1.94
CA LYS A 182 -7.87 23.33 2.19
C LYS A 182 -8.04 23.64 3.68
N LYS A 183 -7.86 22.66 4.57
CA LYS A 183 -7.95 22.84 6.03
C LYS A 183 -6.95 23.88 6.52
N ARG A 184 -5.67 23.76 6.16
CA ARG A 184 -4.63 24.73 6.54
C ARG A 184 -4.90 26.13 6.02
N LYS A 185 -5.43 26.27 4.80
CA LYS A 185 -5.82 27.57 4.23
C LYS A 185 -6.96 28.22 5.03
N LYS A 186 -7.92 27.42 5.51
CA LYS A 186 -9.02 27.90 6.35
C LYS A 186 -8.51 28.37 7.72
N GLU A 187 -7.70 27.56 8.39
CA GLU A 187 -7.10 27.88 9.69
C GLU A 187 -6.22 29.14 9.65
N LYS A 188 -5.54 29.40 8.52
CA LYS A 188 -4.77 30.64 8.31
C LYS A 188 -5.62 31.89 8.05
N LYS A 189 -6.86 31.74 7.57
CA LYS A 189 -7.77 32.88 7.35
C LYS A 189 -8.53 33.27 8.62
N GLU A 190 -8.63 32.35 9.57
CA GLU A 190 -9.31 32.52 10.86
C GLU A 190 -8.36 33.03 11.97
N LYS A 191 -7.07 33.19 11.67
CA LYS A 191 -6.03 33.80 12.51
C LYS A 191 -5.64 35.15 11.95
#